data_AF-A0A455W677-F1
#
_entry.id   AF-A0A455W677-F1
#
_cell.length_a   1.000
_cell.length_b   1.000
_cell.length_c   1.000
_cell.angle_alpha   90.00
_cell.angle_beta   90.00
_cell.angle_gamma   90.00
#
_symmetry.space_group_name_H-M   'P 1'
#
loop_
_entity.id
_entity.type
_entity.pdbx_description
1 polymer ?
#
loop_
_entity_poly.entity_id
_entity_poly.type
_entity_poly.pdbx_seq_one_letter_code
_entity_poly.pdbx_strand_id
1 'polypeptide(L)'
;MVAECEQPGMSVSLVARRHGISASLLFRWKKLMKDGGMSAIESGNEVVSASEVKALNKKVRELERMLGRKTMEAEILREALEVAQSKKLISRMPLLPPDDTL
;
A
#
# COMPACT_ATOMS: atom_id res chain seq x y z
N MET A 1 5.46 -36.05 -3.42
CA MET A 1 4.65 -36.62 -4.52
C MET A 1 4.26 -35.59 -5.60
N VAL A 2 3.45 -34.55 -5.34
CA VAL A 2 3.14 -33.53 -6.38
C VAL A 2 4.37 -32.69 -6.73
N ALA A 3 5.16 -32.26 -5.74
CA ALA A 3 6.42 -31.53 -5.97
C ALA A 3 7.48 -32.35 -6.74
N GLU A 4 7.46 -33.69 -6.64
CA GLU A 4 8.33 -34.57 -7.45
C GLU A 4 7.95 -34.51 -8.94
N CYS A 5 6.70 -34.20 -9.28
CA CYS A 5 6.26 -34.00 -10.67
C CYS A 5 6.63 -32.61 -11.24
N GLU A 6 7.26 -31.75 -10.44
CA GLU A 6 7.72 -30.42 -10.87
C GLU A 6 9.23 -30.37 -11.09
N GLN A 7 9.94 -31.46 -10.76
CA GLN A 7 11.35 -31.59 -11.05
C GLN A 7 11.58 -31.77 -12.57
N PRO A 8 12.62 -31.13 -13.14
CA PRO A 8 12.95 -31.30 -14.55
C PRO A 8 13.20 -32.78 -14.87
N GLY A 9 12.46 -33.34 -15.82
CA GLY A 9 12.58 -34.75 -16.23
C GLY A 9 11.62 -35.73 -15.54
N MET A 10 10.80 -35.29 -14.59
CA MET A 10 9.79 -36.14 -13.94
C MET A 10 8.40 -35.89 -14.53
N SER A 11 7.79 -36.93 -15.12
CA SER A 11 6.41 -36.86 -15.61
C SER A 11 5.40 -37.33 -14.57
N VAL A 12 4.18 -36.78 -14.62
CA VAL A 12 3.07 -37.18 -13.73
C VAL A 12 2.82 -38.68 -13.79
N SER A 13 2.92 -39.28 -14.98
CA SER A 13 2.76 -40.71 -15.19
C SER A 13 3.88 -41.55 -14.56
N LEU A 14 5.11 -41.06 -14.55
CA LEU A 14 6.26 -41.74 -13.92
C LEU A 14 6.11 -41.76 -12.40
N VAL A 15 5.76 -40.62 -11.81
CA VAL A 15 5.55 -40.49 -10.37
C VAL A 15 4.32 -41.30 -9.92
N ALA A 16 3.24 -41.27 -10.70
CA ALA A 16 2.05 -42.09 -10.47
C ALA A 16 2.38 -43.60 -10.39
N ARG A 17 3.18 -44.13 -11.33
CA ARG A 17 3.59 -45.55 -11.31
C ARG A 17 4.49 -45.88 -10.12
N ARG A 18 5.46 -45.00 -9.80
CA ARG A 18 6.39 -45.20 -8.68
C ARG A 18 5.67 -45.31 -7.33
N HIS A 19 4.59 -44.55 -7.17
CA HIS A 19 3.81 -44.49 -5.93
C HIS A 19 2.52 -45.32 -5.99
N GLY A 20 2.27 -46.07 -7.07
CA GLY A 20 1.10 -46.94 -7.20
C GLY A 20 -0.26 -46.20 -7.24
N ILE A 21 -0.28 -44.94 -7.66
CA ILE A 21 -1.46 -44.06 -7.64
C ILE A 21 -1.90 -43.73 -9.06
N SER A 22 -3.20 -43.49 -9.26
CA SER A 22 -3.72 -43.03 -10.55
C SER A 22 -3.16 -41.67 -10.93
N ALA A 23 -2.67 -41.53 -12.16
CA ALA A 23 -2.22 -40.26 -12.72
C ALA A 23 -3.32 -39.17 -12.67
N SER A 24 -4.60 -39.55 -12.81
CA SER A 24 -5.73 -38.60 -12.75
C SER A 24 -5.91 -37.97 -11.37
N LEU A 25 -5.57 -38.69 -10.29
CA LEU A 25 -5.59 -38.17 -8.92
C LEU A 25 -4.45 -37.18 -8.71
N LEU A 26 -3.26 -37.51 -9.22
CA LEU A 26 -2.08 -36.66 -9.14
C LEU A 26 -2.27 -35.36 -9.95
N PHE A 27 -2.87 -35.42 -11.15
CA PHE A 27 -3.27 -34.23 -11.90
C PHE A 27 -4.25 -33.35 -11.13
N ARG A 28 -5.23 -33.96 -10.45
CA ARG A 28 -6.21 -33.23 -9.63
C ARG A 28 -5.55 -32.55 -8.44
N TRP A 29 -4.63 -33.22 -7.74
CA TRP A 29 -3.87 -32.64 -6.64
C TRP A 29 -2.92 -31.54 -7.11
N LYS A 30 -2.28 -31.70 -8.27
CA LYS A 30 -1.47 -30.64 -8.88
C LYS A 30 -2.30 -29.40 -9.19
N LYS A 31 -3.50 -29.60 -9.76
CA LYS A 31 -4.46 -28.53 -9.99
C LYS A 31 -4.89 -27.87 -8.67
N LEU A 32 -5.26 -28.65 -7.66
CA LEU A 32 -5.66 -28.12 -6.35
C LEU A 32 -4.52 -27.42 -5.59
N MET A 33 -3.26 -27.83 -5.76
CA MET A 33 -2.11 -27.12 -5.17
C MET A 33 -1.83 -25.80 -5.89
N LYS A 34 -1.99 -25.77 -7.22
CA LYS A 34 -1.88 -24.54 -8.01
C LYS A 34 -3.03 -23.58 -7.71
N ASP A 35 -4.26 -24.09 -7.73
CA ASP A 35 -5.48 -23.34 -7.47
C ASP A 35 -5.57 -22.95 -5.99
N GLY A 36 -5.13 -23.82 -5.06
CA GLY A 36 -5.03 -23.54 -3.63
C GLY A 36 -3.86 -22.60 -3.29
N GLY A 37 -2.79 -22.59 -4.09
CA GLY A 37 -1.76 -21.56 -4.03
C GLY A 37 -2.30 -20.20 -4.51
N MET A 38 -3.09 -20.17 -5.58
CA MET A 38 -3.79 -18.97 -6.03
C MET A 38 -4.84 -18.51 -4.99
N SER A 39 -5.65 -19.42 -4.46
CA SER A 39 -6.62 -19.10 -3.43
C SER A 39 -5.98 -18.77 -2.08
N ALA A 40 -4.82 -19.31 -1.69
CA ALA A 40 -4.12 -18.89 -0.47
C ALA A 40 -3.48 -17.50 -0.62
N ILE A 41 -3.07 -17.14 -1.85
CA ILE A 41 -2.70 -15.76 -2.20
C ILE A 41 -3.94 -14.83 -2.13
N GLU A 42 -5.12 -15.32 -2.51
CA GLU A 42 -6.39 -14.57 -2.41
C GLU A 42 -7.01 -14.54 -0.99
N SER A 43 -6.79 -15.55 -0.15
CA SER A 43 -7.50 -15.74 1.13
C SER A 43 -6.63 -15.55 2.38
N GLY A 44 -5.32 -15.33 2.23
CA GLY A 44 -4.38 -15.13 3.34
C GLY A 44 -3.69 -13.77 3.38
N ASN A 45 -3.89 -12.91 2.38
CA ASN A 45 -3.51 -11.51 2.41
C ASN A 45 -4.69 -10.70 1.88
N GLU A 46 -5.08 -9.67 2.61
CA GLU A 46 -5.77 -8.52 2.02
C GLU A 46 -4.74 -7.87 1.08
N VAL A 47 -4.56 -8.48 -0.11
CA VAL A 47 -3.70 -7.94 -1.15
C VAL A 47 -4.42 -6.70 -1.64
N VAL A 48 -4.19 -5.57 -0.96
CA VAL A 48 -4.54 -4.24 -1.45
C VAL A 48 -4.09 -4.22 -2.90
N SER A 49 -5.05 -4.11 -3.81
CA SER A 49 -4.74 -4.25 -5.23
C SER A 49 -3.62 -3.26 -5.57
N ALA A 50 -2.64 -3.63 -6.40
CA ALA A 50 -1.55 -2.71 -6.76
C ALA A 50 -2.09 -1.36 -7.29
N SER A 51 -3.31 -1.38 -7.85
CA SER A 51 -4.14 -0.21 -8.18
C SER A 51 -4.53 0.66 -6.99
N GLU A 52 -4.99 0.09 -5.88
CA GLU A 52 -5.34 0.83 -4.66
C GLU A 52 -4.10 1.46 -4.01
N VAL A 53 -2.99 0.72 -3.91
CA VAL A 53 -1.72 1.28 -3.41
C VAL A 53 -1.26 2.46 -4.27
N LYS A 54 -1.37 2.34 -5.60
CA LYS A 54 -1.03 3.42 -6.54
C LYS A 54 -1.99 4.62 -6.41
N ALA A 55 -3.29 4.37 -6.23
CA ALA A 55 -4.28 5.42 -6.03
C ALA A 55 -4.06 6.17 -4.71
N LEU A 56 -3.78 5.44 -3.63
CA LEU A 56 -3.49 6.02 -2.32
C LEU A 56 -2.20 6.84 -2.35
N ASN A 57 -1.13 6.33 -2.96
CA ASN A 57 0.12 7.09 -3.16
C ASN A 57 -0.10 8.38 -3.97
N LYS A 58 -0.97 8.36 -4.99
CA LYS A 58 -1.34 9.57 -5.73
C LYS A 58 -2.07 10.57 -4.84
N LYS A 59 -2.97 10.10 -3.96
CA LYS A 59 -3.70 10.94 -3.02
C LYS A 59 -2.76 11.57 -1.99
N VAL A 60 -1.82 10.80 -1.45
CA VAL A 60 -0.80 11.30 -0.51
C VAL A 60 0.00 12.42 -1.16
N ARG A 61 0.52 12.23 -2.37
CA ARG A 61 1.29 13.27 -3.08
C ARG A 61 0.51 14.56 -3.32
N GLU A 62 -0.77 14.46 -3.69
CA GLU A 62 -1.58 15.68 -3.87
C GLU A 62 -1.85 16.37 -2.54
N LEU A 63 -2.09 15.60 -1.46
CA LEU A 63 -2.26 16.17 -0.12
C LEU A 63 -1.00 16.87 0.36
N GLU A 64 0.18 16.26 0.21
CA GLU A 64 1.46 16.88 0.54
C GLU A 64 1.67 18.18 -0.25
N ARG A 65 1.34 18.19 -1.56
CA ARG A 65 1.41 19.39 -2.40
C ARG A 65 0.46 20.48 -1.91
N MET A 66 -0.77 20.12 -1.54
CA MET A 66 -1.76 21.08 -1.01
C MET A 66 -1.32 21.64 0.33
N LEU A 67 -0.80 20.79 1.21
CA LEU A 67 -0.27 21.18 2.50
C LEU A 67 0.88 22.18 2.34
N GLY A 68 1.87 21.89 1.49
CA GLY A 68 2.98 22.81 1.23
C GLY A 68 2.53 24.20 0.76
N ARG A 69 1.52 24.28 -0.12
CA ARG A 69 0.95 25.58 -0.54
C ARG A 69 0.30 26.33 0.63
N LYS A 70 -0.48 25.62 1.46
CA LYS A 70 -1.16 26.23 2.61
C LYS A 70 -0.20 26.64 3.72
N THR A 71 0.87 25.89 3.94
CA THR A 71 1.95 26.26 4.86
C THR A 71 2.61 27.56 4.42
N MET A 72 2.98 27.67 3.14
CA MET A 72 3.59 28.89 2.60
C MET A 72 2.63 30.09 2.68
N GLU A 73 1.36 29.92 2.32
CA GLU A 73 0.34 30.97 2.48
C GLU A 73 0.22 31.43 3.95
N ALA A 74 0.21 30.48 4.90
CA ALA A 74 0.11 30.81 6.32
C ALA A 74 1.35 31.55 6.86
N GLU A 75 2.55 31.18 6.40
CA GLU A 75 3.80 31.87 6.74
C GLU A 75 3.77 33.32 6.25
N ILE A 76 3.43 33.55 4.98
CA ILE A 76 3.31 34.90 4.41
C ILE A 76 2.28 35.74 5.18
N LEU A 77 1.14 35.15 5.54
CA LEU A 77 0.10 35.85 6.30
C LEU A 77 0.57 36.18 7.72
N ARG A 78 1.32 35.29 8.38
CA ARG A 78 1.92 35.57 9.69
C ARG A 78 2.92 36.72 9.61
N GLU A 79 3.82 36.71 8.63
CA GLU A 79 4.77 37.80 8.38
C GLU A 79 4.04 39.13 8.12
N ALA A 80 3.01 39.12 7.28
CA ALA A 80 2.20 40.30 7.00
C ALA A 80 1.50 40.84 8.26
N LEU A 81 1.01 39.96 9.13
CA LEU A 81 0.41 40.35 10.41
C LEU A 81 1.45 40.97 11.36
N GLU A 82 2.65 40.40 11.47
CA GLU A 82 3.74 40.97 12.27
C GLU A 82 4.14 42.37 11.78
N VAL A 83 4.24 42.55 10.45
CA VAL A 83 4.52 43.85 9.84
C VAL A 83 3.37 44.84 10.09
N ALA A 84 2.13 44.40 10.03
CA ALA A 84 0.98 45.27 10.25
C ALA A 84 0.83 45.69 11.72
N GLN A 85 1.15 44.80 12.66
CA GLN A 85 1.17 45.11 14.10
C GLN A 85 2.30 46.07 14.47
N SER A 86 3.52 45.82 13.98
CA SER A 86 4.66 46.70 14.24
C SER A 86 4.43 48.12 13.71
N LYS A 87 3.71 48.25 12.59
CA LYS A 87 3.30 49.53 12.00
C LYS A 87 1.99 50.10 12.56
N LYS A 88 1.37 49.45 13.56
CA LYS A 88 0.05 49.80 14.15
C LYS A 88 -1.08 49.98 13.11
N LEU A 89 -0.98 49.31 11.96
CA LEU A 89 -1.95 49.42 10.87
C LEU A 89 -3.26 48.68 11.18
N ILE A 90 -3.23 47.74 12.12
CA ILE A 90 -4.39 47.02 12.61
C ILE A 90 -4.60 47.44 14.07
N SER A 91 -5.70 48.11 14.38
CA SER A 91 -6.00 48.53 15.75
C SER A 91 -6.23 47.30 16.64
N ARG A 92 -5.21 46.95 17.43
CA ARG A 92 -5.25 45.99 18.57
C ARG A 92 -6.27 44.85 18.40
N MET A 93 -6.08 43.98 17.41
CA MET A 93 -6.71 42.66 17.47
C MET A 93 -5.94 41.85 18.53
N PRO A 94 -6.59 41.22 19.52
CA PRO A 94 -5.87 40.39 20.49
C PRO A 94 -5.33 39.18 19.73
N LEU A 95 -4.02 39.12 19.55
CA LEU A 95 -3.36 37.97 18.95
C LEU A 95 -3.38 36.86 19.99
N LEU A 96 -3.83 35.68 19.58
CA LEU A 96 -3.61 34.49 20.39
C LEU A 96 -2.10 34.36 20.64
N PRO A 97 -1.70 34.03 21.87
CA PRO A 97 -0.30 33.84 22.20
C PRO A 97 0.32 32.79 21.27
N PRO A 98 1.61 32.92 20.92
CA PRO A 98 2.32 31.86 20.22
C PRO A 98 2.18 30.59 21.05
N ASP A 99 1.65 29.53 20.46
CA ASP A 99 1.55 28.21 21.09
C ASP A 99 2.97 27.67 21.31
N ASP A 100 3.62 28.12 22.38
CA ASP A 100 4.71 27.40 23.02
C ASP A 100 4.10 26.22 23.75
N THR A 101 3.94 25.09 23.04
CA THR A 101 3.64 23.81 23.70
C THR A 101 4.46 22.70 23.08
N LEU A 102 5.48 22.29 23.85
CA LEU A 102 6.11 20.97 24.01
C LEU A 102 6.42 20.14 22.75
#